data_AF-A0A9E0FTG8-F1
#
_entry.id   AF-A0A9E0FTG8-F1
#
_cell.length_a   1.000
_cell.length_b   1.000
_cell.length_c   1.000
_cell.angle_alpha   90.00
_cell.angle_beta   90.00
_cell.angle_gamma   90.00
#
_symmetry.space_group_name_H-M   'P 1'
#
loop_
_entity.id
_entity.type
_entity.pdbx_description
1 polymer ?
#
loop_
_entity_poly.entity_id
_entity_poly.type
_entity_poly.pdbx_seq_one_letter_code
_entity_poly.pdbx_strand_id
1 'polypeptide(L)'
;MTDNSIRDRSRRTLESARANYQADPSLPNTVWYGRVLGFRYQIEEAIAVFSEGLERFPDSFELLRQRGHRYLSTRRFAEGLTDLARAAELLEGLPEWIEPDGKDNELPVPATSIQFNTWYHLALAHYLLGDWDAAEAAYRRCLDWVAPGDHDGLTACNDWLYMTLRRRGDEAAAAEVLAAIPHGLADEAFVEGPSYYRRLRMYRGEFEPQDLLTPEIGSQVIHDLETLYATQGYGVGNWYLYNGETDRARAVFEQILQGRSRFAFGYIAAERDLREMTGG
;
A
#
# COMPACT_ATOMS: atom_id res chain seq x y z
N MET A 1 -15.62 -1.89 -31.47
CA MET A 1 -14.71 -1.66 -30.33
C MET A 1 -14.82 -2.87 -29.44
N THR A 2 -13.72 -3.57 -29.17
CA THR A 2 -13.73 -4.86 -28.48
C THR A 2 -14.10 -4.68 -27.01
N ASP A 3 -15.15 -5.37 -26.56
CA ASP A 3 -15.78 -5.33 -25.23
C ASP A 3 -14.90 -5.91 -24.09
N ASN A 4 -13.57 -5.77 -24.21
CA ASN A 4 -12.59 -6.49 -23.37
C ASN A 4 -11.46 -5.58 -22.83
N SER A 5 -11.66 -4.26 -22.76
CA SER A 5 -10.69 -3.39 -22.09
C SER A 5 -10.71 -3.60 -20.57
N ILE A 6 -9.62 -3.28 -19.86
CA ILE A 6 -9.59 -3.29 -18.38
C ILE A 6 -10.73 -2.43 -17.81
N ARG A 7 -11.04 -1.31 -18.46
CA ARG A 7 -12.13 -0.41 -18.07
C ARG A 7 -13.50 -1.11 -18.14
N ASP A 8 -13.74 -1.89 -19.19
CA ASP A 8 -15.00 -2.63 -19.36
C ASP A 8 -15.12 -3.78 -18.37
N ARG A 9 -14.04 -4.56 -18.17
CA ARG A 9 -13.97 -5.61 -17.15
C ARG A 9 -14.21 -5.05 -15.74
N SER A 10 -13.61 -3.90 -15.43
CA SER A 10 -13.82 -3.19 -14.16
C SER A 10 -15.26 -2.71 -13.98
N ARG A 11 -15.91 -2.24 -15.05
CA ARG A 11 -17.32 -1.85 -15.01
C ARG A 11 -18.23 -3.06 -14.75
N ARG A 12 -18.05 -4.16 -15.48
CA ARG A 12 -18.84 -5.39 -15.31
C ARG A 12 -18.64 -6.02 -13.94
N THR A 13 -17.40 -6.03 -13.44
CA THR A 13 -17.09 -6.50 -12.08
C THR A 13 -17.81 -5.67 -11.03
N LEU A 14 -17.85 -4.33 -11.16
CA LEU A 14 -18.60 -3.46 -10.25
C LEU A 14 -20.12 -3.72 -10.32
N GLU A 15 -20.67 -3.86 -11.52
CA GLU A 15 -22.10 -4.16 -11.72
C GLU A 15 -22.48 -5.50 -11.07
N SER A 16 -21.68 -6.55 -11.29
CA SER A 16 -21.88 -7.86 -10.68
C SER A 16 -21.74 -7.82 -9.15
N ALA A 17 -20.66 -7.23 -8.63
CA ALA A 17 -20.43 -7.13 -7.19
C ALA A 17 -21.56 -6.38 -6.47
N ARG A 18 -22.04 -5.29 -7.07
CA ARG A 18 -23.19 -4.53 -6.56
C ARG A 18 -24.48 -5.35 -6.57
N ALA A 19 -24.77 -6.06 -7.67
CA ALA A 19 -25.96 -6.88 -7.78
C ALA A 19 -25.95 -8.02 -6.75
N ASN A 20 -24.81 -8.68 -6.56
CA ASN A 20 -24.64 -9.74 -5.56
C ASN A 20 -24.82 -9.20 -4.13
N TYR A 21 -24.22 -8.05 -3.79
CA TYR A 21 -24.42 -7.39 -2.49
C TYR A 21 -25.88 -6.99 -2.23
N GLN A 22 -26.57 -6.46 -3.25
CA GLN A 22 -27.98 -6.06 -3.12
C GLN A 22 -28.93 -7.24 -2.97
N ALA A 23 -28.62 -8.37 -3.61
CA ALA A 23 -29.42 -9.59 -3.49
C ALA A 23 -29.17 -10.31 -2.16
N ASP A 24 -27.92 -10.31 -1.69
CA ASP A 24 -27.50 -10.95 -0.44
C ASP A 24 -26.31 -10.17 0.17
N PRO A 25 -26.53 -9.32 1.20
CA PRO A 25 -25.47 -8.57 1.87
C PRO A 25 -24.71 -9.43 2.90
N SER A 26 -24.38 -10.67 2.53
CA SER A 26 -23.52 -11.56 3.30
C SER A 26 -22.11 -10.98 3.44
N LEU A 27 -21.34 -11.50 4.40
CA LEU A 27 -19.98 -11.02 4.65
C LEU A 27 -19.09 -11.06 3.38
N PRO A 28 -19.01 -12.17 2.62
CA PRO A 28 -18.19 -12.22 1.41
C PRO A 28 -18.62 -11.19 0.33
N ASN A 29 -19.93 -11.02 0.12
CA ASN A 29 -20.43 -10.04 -0.85
C ASN A 29 -20.17 -8.60 -0.42
N THR A 30 -20.26 -8.31 0.89
CA THR A 30 -19.96 -7.00 1.45
C THR A 30 -18.47 -6.66 1.28
N VAL A 31 -17.58 -7.59 1.67
CA VAL A 31 -16.13 -7.44 1.50
C VAL A 31 -15.79 -7.20 0.04
N TRP A 32 -16.29 -8.05 -0.87
CA TRP A 32 -15.98 -7.94 -2.29
C TRP A 32 -16.50 -6.65 -2.91
N TYR A 33 -17.76 -6.27 -2.65
CA TYR A 33 -18.31 -5.05 -3.21
C TYR A 33 -17.51 -3.81 -2.78
N GLY A 34 -17.18 -3.71 -1.49
CA GLY A 34 -16.33 -2.63 -0.99
C GLY A 34 -14.91 -2.65 -1.59
N ARG A 35 -14.29 -3.82 -1.79
CA ARG A 35 -12.98 -3.94 -2.48
C ARG A 35 -13.06 -3.38 -3.90
N VAL A 36 -14.10 -3.72 -4.67
CA VAL A 36 -14.27 -3.24 -6.06
C VAL A 36 -14.52 -1.74 -6.13
N LEU A 37 -15.29 -1.17 -5.19
CA LEU A 37 -15.41 0.30 -5.04
C LEU A 37 -14.04 0.93 -4.78
N GLY A 38 -13.25 0.33 -3.88
CA GLY A 38 -11.89 0.74 -3.56
C GLY A 38 -10.94 0.73 -4.77
N PHE A 39 -10.96 -0.31 -5.59
CA PHE A 39 -10.16 -0.41 -6.83
C PHE A 39 -10.51 0.68 -7.84
N ARG A 40 -11.72 1.24 -7.76
CA ARG A 40 -12.22 2.31 -8.64
C ARG A 40 -12.13 3.69 -8.01
N TYR A 41 -11.39 3.82 -6.91
CA TYR A 41 -11.22 5.07 -6.16
C TYR A 41 -12.53 5.69 -5.63
N GLN A 42 -13.59 4.89 -5.48
CA GLN A 42 -14.84 5.25 -4.80
C GLN A 42 -14.68 4.99 -3.29
N ILE A 43 -13.75 5.73 -2.68
CA ILE A 43 -13.20 5.41 -1.36
C ILE A 43 -14.21 5.63 -0.23
N GLU A 44 -14.97 6.74 -0.26
CA GLU A 44 -15.97 7.01 0.78
C GLU A 44 -17.15 6.05 0.67
N GLU A 45 -17.56 5.68 -0.54
CA GLU A 45 -18.59 4.65 -0.74
C GLU A 45 -18.12 3.28 -0.23
N ALA A 46 -16.86 2.91 -0.46
CA ALA A 46 -16.30 1.68 0.09
C ALA A 46 -16.34 1.68 1.63
N ILE A 47 -15.95 2.80 2.25
CA ILE A 47 -15.99 2.96 3.72
C ILE A 47 -17.42 2.85 4.25
N ALA A 48 -18.40 3.43 3.56
CA ALA A 48 -19.81 3.31 3.92
C ALA A 48 -20.27 1.84 3.88
N VAL A 49 -19.96 1.11 2.81
CA VAL A 49 -20.28 -0.32 2.67
C VAL A 49 -19.64 -1.15 3.78
N PHE A 50 -18.35 -0.92 4.10
CA PHE A 50 -17.69 -1.65 5.18
C PHE A 50 -18.25 -1.29 6.56
N SER A 51 -18.61 -0.02 6.78
CA SER A 51 -19.20 0.43 8.05
C SER A 51 -20.57 -0.21 8.28
N GLU A 52 -21.43 -0.21 7.26
CA GLU A 52 -22.72 -0.91 7.30
C GLU A 52 -22.53 -2.43 7.50
N GLY A 53 -21.50 -3.01 6.87
CA GLY A 53 -21.10 -4.39 7.08
C GLY A 53 -20.75 -4.71 8.53
N LEU A 54 -19.99 -3.83 9.18
CA LEU A 54 -19.56 -4.00 10.57
C LEU A 54 -20.72 -3.86 11.58
N GLU A 55 -21.83 -3.23 11.22
CA GLU A 55 -23.05 -3.29 12.03
C GLU A 55 -23.65 -4.72 12.08
N ARG A 56 -23.50 -5.48 10.99
CA ARG A 56 -23.97 -6.87 10.87
C ARG A 56 -22.94 -7.90 11.35
N PHE A 57 -21.66 -7.60 11.15
CA PHE A 57 -20.52 -8.48 11.40
C PHE A 57 -19.45 -7.76 12.23
N PRO A 58 -19.72 -7.43 13.51
CA PRO A 58 -18.91 -6.47 14.29
C PRO A 58 -17.46 -6.88 14.56
N ASP A 59 -17.14 -8.18 14.53
CA ASP A 59 -15.77 -8.70 14.72
C ASP A 59 -15.21 -9.35 13.43
N SER A 60 -15.64 -8.88 12.25
CA SER A 60 -15.04 -9.33 10.98
C SER A 60 -13.68 -8.67 10.76
N PHE A 61 -12.60 -9.45 10.89
CA PHE A 61 -11.25 -8.99 10.54
C PHE A 61 -11.14 -8.58 9.07
N GLU A 62 -11.94 -9.19 8.19
CA GLU A 62 -12.01 -8.85 6.76
C GLU A 62 -12.50 -7.42 6.55
N LEU A 63 -13.63 -7.06 7.15
CA LEU A 63 -14.21 -5.73 7.01
C LEU A 63 -13.34 -4.67 7.70
N LEU A 64 -12.81 -4.98 8.90
CA LEU A 64 -11.90 -4.09 9.62
C LEU A 64 -10.62 -3.81 8.82
N ARG A 65 -9.94 -4.84 8.30
CA ARG A 65 -8.77 -4.67 7.44
C ARG A 65 -9.07 -3.81 6.22
N GLN A 66 -10.22 -4.01 5.60
CA GLN A 66 -10.58 -3.27 4.39
C GLN A 66 -10.94 -1.81 4.69
N ARG A 67 -11.75 -1.55 5.72
CA ARG A 67 -12.11 -0.19 6.13
C ARG A 67 -10.90 0.58 6.65
N GLY A 68 -10.08 -0.05 7.49
CA GLY A 68 -8.86 0.54 8.01
C GLY A 68 -7.90 1.00 6.92
N HIS A 69 -7.70 0.17 5.88
CA HIS A 69 -6.96 0.58 4.68
C HIS A 69 -7.58 1.83 4.02
N ARG A 70 -8.90 1.86 3.78
CA ARG A 70 -9.55 3.01 3.14
C ARG A 70 -9.50 4.28 4.00
N TYR A 71 -9.48 4.16 5.33
CA TYR A 71 -9.24 5.28 6.22
C TYR A 71 -7.87 5.92 6.00
N LEU A 72 -6.81 5.13 5.77
CA LEU A 72 -5.49 5.66 5.40
C LEU A 72 -5.58 6.48 4.10
N SER A 73 -6.28 5.97 3.08
CA SER A 73 -6.49 6.68 1.81
C SER A 73 -7.19 8.03 1.97
N THR A 74 -7.93 8.24 3.06
CA THR A 74 -8.69 9.48 3.37
C THR A 74 -8.08 10.29 4.51
N ARG A 75 -6.84 10.00 4.90
CA ARG A 75 -6.08 10.71 5.97
C ARG A 75 -6.67 10.53 7.37
N ARG A 76 -7.56 9.56 7.54
CA ARG A 76 -8.12 9.14 8.83
C ARG A 76 -7.21 8.12 9.50
N PHE A 77 -5.97 8.51 9.76
CA PHE A 77 -4.92 7.57 10.17
C PHE A 77 -5.20 6.91 11.53
N ALA A 78 -5.77 7.65 12.48
CA ALA A 78 -6.12 7.12 13.80
C ALA A 78 -7.29 6.12 13.73
N GLU A 79 -8.32 6.40 12.93
CA GLU A 79 -9.39 5.44 12.69
C GLU A 79 -8.87 4.20 11.94
N GLY A 80 -8.00 4.41 10.95
CA GLY A 80 -7.34 3.33 10.22
C GLY A 80 -6.53 2.42 11.13
N LEU A 81 -5.69 3.00 11.99
CA LEU A 81 -4.92 2.29 13.00
C LEU A 81 -5.81 1.45 13.91
N THR A 82 -6.93 2.01 14.39
CA THR A 82 -7.86 1.32 15.29
C THR A 82 -8.43 0.06 14.64
N ASP A 83 -8.94 0.18 13.41
CA ASP A 83 -9.51 -0.95 12.68
C ASP A 83 -8.44 -2.01 12.35
N LEU A 84 -7.25 -1.58 11.89
CA LEU A 84 -6.17 -2.47 11.50
C LEU A 84 -5.56 -3.22 12.69
N ALA A 85 -5.41 -2.57 13.83
CA ALA A 85 -4.96 -3.20 15.07
C ALA A 85 -5.97 -4.26 15.53
N ARG A 86 -7.26 -3.94 15.50
CA ARG A 86 -8.31 -4.89 15.84
C ARG A 86 -8.36 -6.09 14.87
N ALA A 87 -8.19 -5.84 13.57
CA ALA A 87 -8.08 -6.91 12.58
C ALA A 87 -6.87 -7.82 12.86
N ALA A 88 -5.71 -7.25 13.18
CA ALA A 88 -4.51 -8.00 13.50
C ALA A 88 -4.70 -8.88 14.75
N GLU A 89 -5.32 -8.36 15.82
CA GLU A 89 -5.67 -9.14 17.01
C GLU A 89 -6.57 -10.34 16.70
N LEU A 90 -7.60 -10.13 15.87
CA LEU A 90 -8.57 -11.16 15.50
C LEU A 90 -7.95 -12.25 14.59
N LEU A 91 -6.86 -11.92 13.89
CA LEU A 91 -6.13 -12.85 13.02
C LEU A 91 -5.12 -13.71 13.79
N GLU A 92 -4.78 -13.38 15.04
CA GLU A 92 -3.77 -14.12 15.79
C GLU A 92 -4.18 -15.58 16.01
N GLY A 93 -3.25 -16.50 15.72
CA GLY A 93 -3.47 -17.95 15.79
C GLY A 93 -4.33 -18.55 14.67
N LEU A 94 -4.87 -17.75 13.73
CA LEU A 94 -5.59 -18.27 12.57
C LEU A 94 -4.62 -18.76 11.48
N PRO A 95 -4.99 -19.82 10.72
CA PRO A 95 -4.21 -20.25 9.58
C PRO A 95 -4.16 -19.16 8.50
N GLU A 96 -3.12 -19.21 7.66
CA GLU A 96 -3.00 -18.33 6.49
C GLU A 96 -4.29 -18.35 5.67
N TRP A 97 -4.79 -17.17 5.31
CA TRP A 97 -6.02 -17.04 4.54
C TRP A 97 -5.84 -16.07 3.38
N ILE A 98 -5.98 -16.58 2.16
CA ILE A 98 -5.93 -15.77 0.93
C ILE A 98 -7.29 -15.08 0.74
N GLU A 99 -7.28 -13.76 0.55
CA GLU A 99 -8.50 -12.98 0.40
C GLU A 99 -9.28 -13.42 -0.85
N PRO A 100 -10.50 -13.99 -0.74
CA PRO A 100 -11.22 -14.52 -1.88
C PRO A 100 -11.80 -13.37 -2.72
N ASP A 101 -11.69 -13.51 -4.04
CA ASP A 101 -12.41 -12.65 -4.96
C ASP A 101 -13.88 -13.05 -5.06
N GLY A 102 -14.72 -12.08 -5.41
CA GLY A 102 -16.14 -12.33 -5.58
C GLY A 102 -16.48 -13.03 -6.89
N LYS A 103 -17.68 -13.59 -6.92
CA LYS A 103 -18.25 -14.23 -8.10
C LYS A 103 -18.22 -13.29 -9.31
N ASP A 104 -17.85 -13.83 -10.46
CA ASP A 104 -17.77 -13.13 -11.75
C ASP A 104 -16.75 -11.96 -11.77
N ASN A 105 -15.69 -12.04 -10.95
CA ASN A 105 -14.56 -11.11 -11.05
C ASN A 105 -13.83 -11.24 -12.40
N GLU A 106 -13.59 -10.11 -13.06
CA GLU A 106 -12.81 -10.01 -14.30
C GLU A 106 -11.51 -9.18 -14.12
N LEU A 107 -11.20 -8.78 -12.89
CA LEU A 107 -10.00 -8.01 -12.54
C LEU A 107 -8.84 -8.93 -12.17
N PRO A 108 -7.61 -8.65 -12.63
CA PRO A 108 -6.43 -9.40 -12.23
C PRO A 108 -5.98 -8.94 -10.84
N VAL A 109 -6.55 -9.55 -9.79
CA VAL A 109 -6.18 -9.23 -8.40
C VAL A 109 -5.06 -10.19 -7.94
N PRO A 110 -3.91 -9.67 -7.48
CA PRO A 110 -2.86 -10.52 -6.92
C PRO A 110 -3.34 -11.28 -5.69
N ALA A 111 -3.05 -12.58 -5.63
CA ALA A 111 -3.37 -13.41 -4.47
C ALA A 111 -2.38 -13.12 -3.34
N THR A 112 -2.86 -12.43 -2.30
CA THR A 112 -2.10 -12.13 -1.07
C THR A 112 -2.90 -12.58 0.14
N SER A 113 -2.21 -12.93 1.23
CA SER A 113 -2.89 -13.31 2.47
C SER A 113 -3.48 -12.08 3.18
N ILE A 114 -4.59 -12.27 3.89
CA ILE A 114 -5.14 -11.18 4.70
C ILE A 114 -4.18 -10.78 5.81
N GLN A 115 -3.38 -11.71 6.32
CA GLN A 115 -2.39 -11.44 7.34
C GLN A 115 -1.32 -10.48 6.81
N PHE A 116 -0.71 -10.78 5.65
CA PHE A 116 0.22 -9.87 4.99
C PHE A 116 -0.39 -8.48 4.81
N ASN A 117 -1.59 -8.40 4.24
CA ASN A 117 -2.25 -7.12 3.98
C ASN A 117 -2.58 -6.36 5.26
N THR A 118 -3.02 -7.04 6.32
CA THR A 118 -3.36 -6.39 7.59
C THR A 118 -2.11 -5.79 8.23
N TRP A 119 -1.04 -6.58 8.35
CA TRP A 119 0.22 -6.12 8.95
C TRP A 119 0.90 -5.04 8.13
N TYR A 120 0.89 -5.13 6.79
CA TYR A 120 1.43 -4.09 5.92
C TYR A 120 0.75 -2.74 6.15
N HIS A 121 -0.59 -2.71 6.12
CA HIS A 121 -1.33 -1.47 6.31
C HIS A 121 -1.28 -0.97 7.76
N LEU A 122 -1.22 -1.86 8.75
CA LEU A 122 -1.04 -1.48 10.15
C LEU A 122 0.31 -0.80 10.36
N ALA A 123 1.38 -1.37 9.83
CA ALA A 123 2.71 -0.77 9.87
C ALA A 123 2.75 0.59 9.17
N LEU A 124 2.08 0.70 8.03
CA LEU A 124 1.94 1.96 7.31
C LEU A 124 1.13 3.00 8.10
N ALA A 125 0.09 2.60 8.84
CA ALA A 125 -0.66 3.50 9.70
C ALA A 125 0.24 4.09 10.81
N HIS A 126 1.07 3.26 11.45
CA HIS A 126 2.07 3.72 12.42
C HIS A 126 3.11 4.64 11.78
N TYR A 127 3.63 4.28 10.60
CA TYR A 127 4.56 5.12 9.84
C TYR A 127 3.95 6.49 9.55
N LEU A 128 2.71 6.52 9.05
CA LEU A 128 1.96 7.72 8.74
C LEU A 128 1.55 8.50 9.99
N LEU A 129 1.76 7.99 11.20
CA LEU A 129 1.58 8.70 12.47
C LEU A 129 2.90 9.14 13.10
N GLY A 130 4.05 8.70 12.55
CA GLY A 130 5.38 8.95 13.10
C GLY A 130 5.75 8.01 14.26
N ASP A 131 5.01 6.93 14.47
CA ASP A 131 5.28 5.93 15.49
C ASP A 131 6.25 4.87 14.94
N TRP A 132 7.55 5.20 14.96
CA TRP A 132 8.57 4.40 14.30
C TRP A 132 8.77 3.02 14.91
N ASP A 133 8.66 2.90 16.24
CA ASP A 133 8.86 1.63 16.94
C ASP A 133 7.74 0.64 16.62
N ALA A 134 6.49 1.11 16.63
CA ALA A 134 5.36 0.26 16.27
C ALA A 134 5.31 -0.04 14.77
N ALA A 135 5.72 0.91 13.91
CA ALA A 135 5.87 0.68 12.47
C ALA A 135 6.91 -0.43 12.19
N GLU A 136 8.08 -0.38 12.83
CA GLU A 136 9.09 -1.44 12.68
C GLU A 136 8.52 -2.80 13.10
N ALA A 137 7.93 -2.88 14.30
CA ALA A 137 7.40 -4.13 14.82
C ALA A 137 6.35 -4.74 13.88
N ALA A 138 5.43 -3.91 13.37
CA ALA A 138 4.39 -4.35 12.44
C ALA A 138 4.94 -4.74 11.06
N TYR A 139 5.96 -4.05 10.52
CA TYR A 139 6.59 -4.48 9.26
C TYR A 139 7.36 -5.79 9.41
N ARG A 140 8.03 -6.02 10.54
CA ARG A 140 8.66 -7.32 10.80
C ARG A 140 7.62 -8.44 10.87
N ARG A 141 6.45 -8.16 11.47
CA ARG A 141 5.31 -9.08 11.45
C ARG A 141 4.71 -9.26 10.05
N CYS A 142 4.68 -8.23 9.20
CA CYS A 142 4.33 -8.36 7.78
C CYS A 142 5.20 -9.42 7.09
N LEU A 143 6.52 -9.34 7.30
CA LEU A 143 7.49 -10.19 6.61
C LEU A 143 7.31 -11.69 6.89
N ASP A 144 6.73 -12.06 8.05
CA ASP A 144 6.36 -13.45 8.37
C ASP A 144 5.31 -14.03 7.40
N TRP A 145 4.55 -13.17 6.72
CA TRP A 145 3.44 -13.53 5.84
C TRP A 145 3.72 -13.27 4.35
N VAL A 146 4.96 -12.89 4.01
CA VAL A 146 5.39 -12.80 2.61
C VAL A 146 5.55 -14.22 2.05
N ALA A 147 4.77 -14.54 1.02
CA ALA A 147 4.80 -15.86 0.42
C ALA A 147 6.16 -16.15 -0.25
N PRO A 148 6.64 -17.41 -0.26
CA PRO A 148 7.84 -17.76 -1.01
C PRO A 148 7.74 -17.37 -2.49
N GLY A 149 8.68 -16.57 -2.98
CA GLY A 149 8.69 -16.07 -4.36
C GLY A 149 7.88 -14.79 -4.59
N ASP A 150 7.22 -14.24 -3.57
CA ASP A 150 6.57 -12.93 -3.63
C ASP A 150 7.59 -11.80 -3.50
N HIS A 151 8.19 -11.42 -4.63
CA HIS A 151 9.18 -10.34 -4.69
C HIS A 151 8.55 -8.95 -4.49
N ASP A 152 7.32 -8.75 -4.94
CA ASP A 152 6.58 -7.51 -4.74
C ASP A 152 6.36 -7.24 -3.24
N GLY A 153 5.77 -8.20 -2.51
CA GLY A 153 5.53 -8.10 -1.08
C GLY A 153 6.81 -7.99 -0.26
N LEU A 154 7.83 -8.79 -0.59
CA LEU A 154 9.14 -8.73 0.06
C LEU A 154 9.76 -7.33 -0.04
N THR A 155 9.80 -6.77 -1.24
CA THR A 155 10.46 -5.48 -1.48
C THR A 155 9.64 -4.32 -0.96
N ALA A 156 8.31 -4.37 -1.04
CA ALA A 156 7.43 -3.38 -0.44
C ALA A 156 7.59 -3.32 1.10
N CYS A 157 7.50 -4.45 1.81
CA CYS A 157 7.63 -4.45 3.28
C CYS A 157 9.03 -4.01 3.73
N ASN A 158 10.10 -4.44 3.05
CA ASN A 158 11.45 -4.02 3.41
C ASN A 158 11.76 -2.55 3.06
N ASP A 159 11.21 -2.00 1.97
CA ASP A 159 11.41 -0.59 1.62
C ASP A 159 10.82 0.35 2.68
N TRP A 160 9.59 0.10 3.13
CA TRP A 160 8.99 0.89 4.21
C TRP A 160 9.65 0.64 5.57
N LEU A 161 10.05 -0.60 5.87
CA LEU A 161 10.84 -0.91 7.07
C LEU A 161 12.17 -0.16 7.08
N TYR A 162 12.89 -0.16 5.96
CA TYR A 162 14.14 0.59 5.81
C TYR A 162 13.93 2.09 6.09
N MET A 163 12.91 2.69 5.46
CA MET A 163 12.58 4.09 5.70
C MET A 163 12.22 4.37 7.16
N THR A 164 11.45 3.47 7.80
CA THR A 164 11.09 3.56 9.22
C THR A 164 12.34 3.65 10.11
N LEU A 165 13.29 2.74 9.89
CA LEU A 165 14.55 2.69 10.64
C LEU A 165 15.41 3.93 10.40
N ARG A 166 15.53 4.40 9.14
CA ARG A 166 16.24 5.64 8.82
C ARG A 166 15.60 6.87 9.47
N ARG A 167 14.26 6.96 9.46
CA ARG A 167 13.52 8.07 10.12
C ARG A 167 13.66 8.06 11.63
N ARG A 168 13.83 6.88 12.24
CA ARG A 168 14.17 6.73 13.67
C ARG A 168 15.65 7.04 13.98
N GLY A 169 16.53 7.08 12.98
CA GLY A 169 17.97 7.29 13.14
C GLY A 169 18.77 6.01 13.37
N ASP A 170 18.20 4.83 13.07
CA ASP A 170 18.84 3.53 13.23
C ASP A 170 19.46 3.05 11.91
N GLU A 171 20.61 3.63 11.56
CA GLU A 171 21.30 3.32 10.30
C GLU A 171 21.83 1.88 10.24
N ALA A 172 22.22 1.32 11.38
CA ALA A 172 22.75 -0.04 11.45
C ALA A 172 21.68 -1.07 11.12
N ALA A 173 20.50 -1.00 11.76
CA ALA A 173 19.39 -1.89 11.44
C ALA A 173 18.88 -1.68 10.00
N ALA A 174 18.88 -0.43 9.52
CA ALA A 174 18.50 -0.14 8.13
C ALA A 174 19.47 -0.82 7.13
N ALA A 175 20.78 -0.85 7.42
CA ALA A 175 21.75 -1.56 6.59
C ALA A 175 21.53 -3.08 6.58
N GLU A 176 21.10 -3.68 7.70
CA GLU A 176 20.74 -5.11 7.75
C GLU A 176 19.55 -5.44 6.86
N VAL A 177 18.53 -4.57 6.83
CA VAL A 177 17.39 -4.69 5.91
C VAL A 177 17.88 -4.70 4.46
N LEU A 178 18.76 -3.77 4.10
CA LEU A 178 19.33 -3.76 2.76
C LEU A 178 20.17 -5.00 2.48
N ALA A 179 20.92 -5.55 3.44
CA ALA A 179 21.74 -6.74 3.21
C ALA A 179 20.90 -8.01 2.95
N ALA A 180 19.67 -8.07 3.45
CA ALA A 180 18.78 -9.23 3.31
C ALA A 180 18.07 -9.31 1.94
N ILE A 181 18.03 -8.22 1.16
CA ILE A 181 17.33 -8.19 -0.12
C ILE A 181 18.14 -8.92 -1.21
N PRO A 182 17.53 -9.76 -2.07
CA PRO A 182 18.25 -10.36 -3.19
C PRO A 182 18.81 -9.31 -4.16
N HIS A 183 19.98 -9.57 -4.75
CA HIS A 183 20.52 -8.74 -5.83
C HIS A 183 20.15 -9.30 -7.21
N GLY A 184 20.19 -8.44 -8.23
CA GLY A 184 20.09 -8.85 -9.63
C GLY A 184 18.74 -9.46 -10.06
N LEU A 185 17.66 -9.26 -9.28
CA LEU A 185 16.32 -9.63 -9.73
C LEU A 185 15.95 -8.86 -11.00
N ALA A 186 15.47 -9.58 -12.01
CA ALA A 186 14.98 -9.00 -13.26
C ALA A 186 13.59 -8.37 -13.05
N ASP A 187 13.23 -7.39 -13.86
CA ASP A 187 11.96 -6.66 -13.71
C ASP A 187 10.74 -7.60 -13.90
N GLU A 188 10.87 -8.69 -14.65
CA GLU A 188 9.84 -9.71 -14.86
C GLU A 188 9.58 -10.59 -13.61
N ALA A 189 10.42 -10.49 -12.59
CA ALA A 189 10.21 -11.16 -11.31
C ALA A 189 9.12 -10.47 -10.46
N PHE A 190 8.66 -9.28 -10.86
CA PHE A 190 7.67 -8.48 -10.15
C PHE A 190 6.35 -8.44 -10.91
N VAL A 191 5.25 -8.74 -10.22
CA VAL A 191 3.90 -8.77 -10.81
C VAL A 191 3.31 -7.36 -10.89
N GLU A 192 3.51 -6.55 -9.85
CA GLU A 192 3.02 -5.16 -9.76
C GLU A 192 4.10 -4.15 -10.19
N GLY A 193 5.33 -4.63 -10.34
CA GLY A 193 6.45 -3.93 -10.94
C GLY A 193 7.55 -3.57 -9.93
N PRO A 194 8.78 -3.31 -10.40
CA PRO A 194 9.98 -3.31 -9.55
C PRO A 194 10.19 -2.01 -8.74
N SER A 195 9.16 -1.18 -8.52
CA SER A 195 9.34 0.18 -7.97
C SER A 195 10.01 0.20 -6.59
N TYR A 196 9.56 -0.66 -5.67
CA TYR A 196 10.17 -0.77 -4.34
C TYR A 196 11.58 -1.36 -4.40
N TYR A 197 11.80 -2.34 -5.28
CA TYR A 197 13.13 -2.90 -5.49
C TYR A 197 14.14 -1.87 -6.04
N ARG A 198 13.72 -1.02 -6.98
CA ARG A 198 14.55 0.09 -7.50
C ARG A 198 14.92 1.08 -6.39
N ARG A 199 14.00 1.39 -5.48
CA ARG A 199 14.27 2.22 -4.30
C ARG A 199 15.29 1.59 -3.37
N LEU A 200 15.13 0.31 -3.03
CA LEU A 200 16.09 -0.45 -2.22
C LEU A 200 17.50 -0.47 -2.84
N ARG A 201 17.59 -0.61 -4.16
CA ARG A 201 18.85 -0.52 -4.92
C ARG A 201 19.47 0.88 -4.88
N MET A 202 18.65 1.92 -4.99
CA MET A 202 19.11 3.31 -4.80
C MET A 202 19.64 3.51 -3.38
N TYR A 203 18.99 2.97 -2.35
CA TYR A 203 19.49 3.04 -0.96
C TYR A 203 20.85 2.34 -0.77
N ARG A 204 21.16 1.34 -1.60
CA ARG A 204 22.48 0.67 -1.65
C ARG A 204 23.52 1.40 -2.50
N GLY A 205 23.14 2.48 -3.19
CA GLY A 205 24.01 3.19 -4.13
C GLY A 205 24.18 2.48 -5.49
N GLU A 206 23.30 1.53 -5.83
CA GLU A 206 23.27 0.90 -7.16
C GLU A 206 22.58 1.78 -8.22
N PHE A 207 21.76 2.73 -7.78
CA PHE A 207 21.13 3.76 -8.60
C PHE A 207 21.30 5.12 -7.98
N GLU A 208 21.29 6.13 -8.84
CA GLU A 208 21.21 7.51 -8.41
C GLU A 208 19.73 7.93 -8.28
N PRO A 209 19.40 8.90 -7.41
CA PRO A 209 18.02 9.37 -7.23
C PRO A 209 17.32 9.80 -8.53
N GLN A 210 18.04 10.41 -9.49
CA GLN A 210 17.46 10.82 -10.76
C GLN A 210 16.94 9.65 -11.60
N ASP A 211 17.55 8.46 -11.47
CA ASP A 211 17.15 7.26 -12.22
C ASP A 211 15.74 6.78 -11.82
N LEU A 212 15.25 7.22 -10.66
CA LEU A 212 13.92 6.93 -10.12
C LEU A 212 12.94 8.08 -10.33
N LEU A 213 13.44 9.33 -10.42
CA LEU A 213 12.62 10.53 -10.64
C LEU A 213 12.32 10.79 -12.12
N THR A 214 13.03 10.16 -13.04
CA THR A 214 12.70 10.17 -14.48
C THR A 214 12.31 8.78 -14.95
N PRO A 215 11.18 8.21 -14.48
CA PRO A 215 10.72 6.94 -15.01
C PRO A 215 10.47 7.12 -16.51
N GLU A 216 11.22 6.37 -17.32
CA GLU A 216 11.03 6.31 -18.77
C GLU A 216 9.56 5.99 -19.06
N ILE A 217 9.01 6.60 -20.11
CA ILE A 217 7.63 6.35 -20.57
C ILE A 217 7.48 4.85 -20.84
N GLY A 218 6.94 4.10 -19.86
CA GLY A 218 6.97 2.64 -19.90
C GLY A 218 6.48 1.99 -18.61
N SER A 219 5.45 2.54 -17.97
CA SER A 219 4.84 1.84 -16.83
C SER A 219 4.30 0.49 -17.28
N GLN A 220 4.72 -0.57 -16.58
CA GLN A 220 4.10 -1.87 -16.73
C GLN A 220 2.60 -1.77 -16.38
N VAL A 221 1.81 -2.43 -17.23
CA VAL A 221 0.38 -2.80 -17.29
C VAL A 221 -0.62 -2.34 -16.19
N ILE A 222 -0.21 -2.03 -14.95
CA ILE A 222 -1.10 -1.87 -13.78
C ILE A 222 -1.11 -0.44 -13.20
N HIS A 223 0.02 0.28 -13.19
CA HIS A 223 0.09 1.64 -12.63
C HIS A 223 0.31 2.71 -13.71
N ASP A 224 -0.33 3.88 -13.56
CA ASP A 224 0.00 5.04 -14.39
C ASP A 224 1.32 5.69 -13.96
N LEU A 225 1.89 6.52 -14.84
CA LEU A 225 3.18 7.17 -14.63
C LEU A 225 3.20 8.06 -13.37
N GLU A 226 2.07 8.72 -13.06
CA GLU A 226 1.95 9.58 -11.88
C GLU A 226 1.97 8.77 -10.58
N THR A 227 1.36 7.58 -10.57
CA THR A 227 1.35 6.67 -9.42
C THR A 227 2.73 6.06 -9.20
N LEU A 228 3.43 5.69 -10.28
CA LEU A 228 4.82 5.26 -10.19
C LEU A 228 5.73 6.36 -9.64
N TYR A 229 5.54 7.60 -10.10
CA TYR A 229 6.28 8.74 -9.59
C TYR A 229 5.96 9.01 -8.12
N ALA A 230 4.71 8.91 -7.68
CA ALA A 230 4.35 9.06 -6.27
C ALA A 230 5.07 8.02 -5.39
N THR A 231 5.12 6.75 -5.83
CA THR A 231 5.78 5.67 -5.09
C THR A 231 7.30 5.81 -5.08
N GLN A 232 7.93 5.99 -6.24
CA GLN A 232 9.39 6.12 -6.33
C GLN A 232 9.89 7.46 -5.79
N GLY A 233 9.21 8.55 -6.16
CA GLY A 233 9.51 9.89 -5.71
C GLY A 233 9.42 10.03 -4.20
N TYR A 234 8.44 9.40 -3.53
CA TYR A 234 8.40 9.46 -2.07
C TYR A 234 9.65 8.86 -1.43
N GLY A 235 10.11 7.71 -1.95
CA GLY A 235 11.34 7.08 -1.46
C GLY A 235 12.59 7.93 -1.64
N VAL A 236 12.68 8.63 -2.77
CA VAL A 236 13.77 9.57 -3.06
C VAL A 236 13.69 10.81 -2.16
N GLY A 237 12.52 11.43 -2.04
CA GLY A 237 12.32 12.60 -1.18
C GLY A 237 12.60 12.28 0.28
N ASN A 238 12.14 11.13 0.77
CA ASN A 238 12.43 10.67 2.11
C ASN A 238 13.93 10.40 2.32
N TRP A 239 14.61 9.86 1.30
CA TRP A 239 16.06 9.69 1.32
C TRP A 239 16.83 11.00 1.42
N TYR A 240 16.45 12.02 0.66
CA TYR A 240 17.00 13.36 0.85
C TYR A 240 16.74 13.87 2.26
N LEU A 241 15.54 13.66 2.79
CA LEU A 241 15.15 14.17 4.10
C LEU A 241 16.02 13.62 5.24
N TYR A 242 16.12 12.30 5.39
CA TYR A 242 16.90 11.72 6.49
C TYR A 242 18.42 11.81 6.29
N ASN A 243 18.89 12.23 5.11
CA ASN A 243 20.30 12.58 4.87
C ASN A 243 20.57 14.10 5.00
N GLY A 244 19.57 14.89 5.43
CA GLY A 244 19.73 16.33 5.69
C GLY A 244 19.62 17.24 4.45
N GLU A 245 19.24 16.69 3.28
CA GLU A 245 19.04 17.44 2.03
C GLU A 245 17.59 17.98 1.94
N THR A 246 17.15 18.73 2.96
CA THR A 246 15.76 19.16 3.17
C THR A 246 15.15 19.90 1.97
N ASP A 247 15.92 20.76 1.29
CA ASP A 247 15.42 21.51 0.13
C ASP A 247 15.10 20.59 -1.06
N ARG A 248 15.92 19.56 -1.28
CA ARG A 248 15.68 18.56 -2.33
C ARG A 248 14.50 17.67 -1.97
N ALA A 249 14.39 17.26 -0.70
CA ALA A 249 13.25 16.51 -0.20
C ALA A 249 11.94 17.27 -0.44
N ARG A 250 11.88 18.54 -0.04
CA ARG A 250 10.74 19.44 -0.26
C ARG A 250 10.37 19.52 -1.73
N ALA A 251 11.34 19.77 -2.62
CA ALA A 251 11.07 19.87 -4.06
C ALA A 251 10.45 18.59 -4.64
N VAL A 252 10.95 17.43 -4.23
CA VAL A 252 10.38 16.13 -4.67
C VAL A 252 8.96 15.95 -4.15
N PHE A 253 8.71 16.22 -2.87
CA PHE A 253 7.36 16.11 -2.30
C PHE A 253 6.37 17.08 -2.96
N GLU A 254 6.77 18.33 -3.20
CA GLU A 254 5.93 19.32 -3.91
C GLU A 254 5.60 18.85 -5.32
N GLN A 255 6.56 18.23 -6.02
CA GLN A 255 6.33 17.64 -7.34
C GLN A 255 5.35 16.45 -7.29
N ILE A 256 5.43 15.60 -6.27
CA ILE A 256 4.45 14.51 -6.05
C ILE A 256 3.04 15.09 -5.90
N LEU A 257 2.89 16.17 -5.12
CA LEU A 257 1.59 16.79 -4.86
C LEU A 257 0.96 17.48 -6.07
N GLN A 258 1.75 17.79 -7.12
CA GLN A 258 1.22 18.27 -8.40
C GLN A 258 0.51 17.15 -9.21
N GLY A 259 0.80 15.88 -8.92
CA GLY A 259 0.16 14.72 -9.55
C GLY A 259 -1.26 14.44 -9.05
N ARG A 260 -1.98 13.54 -9.74
CA ARG A 260 -3.39 13.20 -9.42
C ARG A 260 -3.54 11.94 -8.58
N SER A 261 -2.46 11.22 -8.31
CA SER A 261 -2.42 9.97 -7.52
C SER A 261 -2.62 10.19 -6.01
N ARG A 262 -3.62 10.99 -5.63
CA ARG A 262 -3.93 11.38 -4.24
C ARG A 262 -4.12 10.22 -3.27
N PHE A 263 -4.44 9.03 -3.77
CA PHE A 263 -4.65 7.83 -2.96
C PHE A 263 -3.43 6.91 -2.87
N ALA A 264 -2.38 7.17 -3.66
CA ALA A 264 -1.12 6.42 -3.56
C ALA A 264 -0.40 6.77 -2.26
N PHE A 265 0.07 5.76 -1.52
CA PHE A 265 0.66 5.99 -0.20
C PHE A 265 1.89 6.90 -0.22
N GLY A 266 2.69 6.87 -1.28
CA GLY A 266 3.79 7.83 -1.46
C GLY A 266 3.31 9.29 -1.55
N TYR A 267 2.15 9.54 -2.17
CA TYR A 267 1.51 10.87 -2.16
C TYR A 267 1.07 11.25 -0.75
N ILE A 268 0.41 10.34 -0.03
CA ILE A 268 -0.09 10.58 1.32
C ILE A 268 1.05 10.92 2.28
N ALA A 269 2.14 10.16 2.21
CA ALA A 269 3.31 10.37 3.06
C ALA A 269 4.06 11.65 2.69
N ALA A 270 4.21 11.97 1.39
CA ALA A 270 4.78 13.25 0.94
C ALA A 270 3.94 14.46 1.43
N GLU A 271 2.61 14.36 1.37
CA GLU A 271 1.70 15.38 1.88
C GLU A 271 1.93 15.63 3.38
N ARG A 272 2.06 14.55 4.16
CA ARG A 272 2.31 14.64 5.59
C ARG A 272 3.67 15.26 5.89
N ASP A 273 4.74 14.75 5.26
CA ASP A 273 6.10 15.24 5.48
C ASP A 273 6.22 16.73 5.13
N LEU A 274 5.57 17.19 4.05
CA LEU A 274 5.51 18.62 3.72
C LEU A 274 4.83 19.47 4.79
N ARG A 275 3.72 18.99 5.37
CA ARG A 275 3.04 19.72 6.46
C ARG A 275 3.95 19.87 7.66
N GLU A 276 4.60 18.77 8.08
CA GLU A 276 5.56 18.76 9.18
C GLU A 276 6.74 19.72 8.91
N MET A 277 7.29 19.72 7.69
CA MET A 277 8.36 20.65 7.27
C MET A 277 7.97 22.13 7.26
N THR A 278 6.68 22.45 7.25
CA THR A 278 6.17 23.84 7.26
C THR A 278 5.70 24.30 8.64
N GLY A 279 5.90 23.48 9.68
CA GLY A 279 5.49 23.79 11.06
C GLY A 279 3.98 23.75 11.28
N GLY A 280 3.27 22.92 10.49
CA GLY A 280 1.83 22.70 10.61
C GLY A 280 1.43 21.84 11.80
#